data_AF-A0A8J3TB81-F1
#
_entry.id   AF-A0A8J3TB81-F1
#
_cell.length_a   1.000
_cell.length_b   1.000
_cell.length_c   1.000
_cell.angle_alpha   90.00
_cell.angle_beta   90.00
_cell.angle_gamma   90.00
#
_symmetry.space_group_name_H-M   'P 1'
#
loop_
_entity.id
_entity.type
_entity.pdbx_description
1 polymer ?
#
loop_
_entity_poly.entity_id
_entity_poly.type
_entity_poly.pdbx_seq_one_letter_code
_entity_poly.pdbx_strand_id
1 'polypeptide(L)'
;MSRTDRASRVIAASPATVYGALLDRESLEAWLPPAGMRGRIERWDPRPGGGFRMVLTYLDSVGLIRFDRHPRSGARPRKDVHDGAHGEEETASSPLVHA
;
A
#
# COMPACT_ATOMS: atom_id res chain seq x y z
N MET A 1 13.30 -17.56 4.19
CA MET A 1 13.99 -16.47 4.92
C MET A 1 12.96 -15.35 5.12
N SER A 2 12.49 -15.13 6.34
CA SER A 2 11.60 -14.00 6.64
C SER A 2 12.43 -12.72 6.68
N ARG A 3 11.99 -11.69 5.97
CA ARG A 3 12.54 -10.35 6.11
C ARG A 3 11.63 -9.59 7.07
N THR A 4 12.21 -9.10 8.17
CA THR A 4 11.51 -8.27 9.15
C THR A 4 11.90 -6.82 8.92
N ASP A 5 10.91 -6.00 8.56
CA ASP A 5 11.08 -4.55 8.41
C ASP A 5 10.60 -3.83 9.68
N ARG A 6 11.28 -2.75 10.10
CA ARG A 6 10.89 -1.92 11.26
C ARG A 6 11.03 -0.45 10.92
N ALA A 7 9.99 0.33 11.19
CA ALA A 7 9.99 1.79 11.03
C ALA A 7 9.41 2.45 12.29
N SER A 8 9.91 3.65 12.61
CA SER A 8 9.38 4.48 13.69
C SER A 8 9.42 5.96 13.30
N ARG A 9 8.42 6.72 13.76
CA ARG A 9 8.35 8.16 13.56
C ARG A 9 7.51 8.80 14.66
N VAL A 10 7.90 9.98 15.11
CA VAL A 10 7.07 10.80 16.01
C VAL A 10 6.08 11.60 15.16
N ILE A 11 4.79 11.48 15.49
CA ILE A 11 3.70 12.20 14.83
C ILE A 11 3.12 13.18 15.85
N ALA A 12 3.07 14.47 15.51
CA ALA A 12 2.47 15.51 16.34
C ALA A 12 0.94 15.49 16.24
N ALA A 13 0.33 14.40 16.70
CA ALA A 13 -1.12 14.19 16.73
C ALA A 13 -1.51 13.39 17.97
N SER A 14 -2.79 13.46 18.36
CA SER A 14 -3.28 12.62 19.45
C SER A 14 -3.28 11.13 19.05
N PRO A 15 -3.13 10.19 20.00
CA PRO A 15 -3.23 8.77 19.70
C PRO A 15 -4.55 8.38 19.04
N ALA A 16 -5.66 9.01 19.43
CA ALA A 16 -6.98 8.79 18.83
C ALA A 16 -7.03 9.21 17.36
N THR A 17 -6.38 10.32 17.00
CA THR A 17 -6.26 10.77 15.61
C THR A 17 -5.45 9.80 14.77
N VAL A 18 -4.32 9.33 15.29
CA VAL A 18 -3.47 8.35 14.59
C VAL A 18 -4.21 7.03 14.41
N TYR A 19 -4.84 6.52 15.47
CA TYR A 19 -5.64 5.31 15.40
C TYR A 19 -6.81 5.43 14.41
N GLY A 20 -7.50 6.57 14.41
CA GLY A 20 -8.54 6.87 13.42
C GLY A 20 -8.01 6.82 11.98
N ALA A 21 -6.84 7.40 11.70
CA ALA A 21 -6.24 7.37 10.36
C ALA A 21 -5.83 5.96 9.89
N LEU A 22 -5.66 5.00 10.82
CA LEU A 22 -5.42 3.60 10.50
C LEU A 22 -6.71 2.80 10.29
N LEU A 23 -7.86 3.32 10.73
CA LEU A 23 -9.16 2.65 10.65
C LEU A 23 -10.14 3.30 9.67
N ASP A 24 -9.86 4.52 9.23
CA ASP A 24 -10.65 5.27 8.29
C ASP A 24 -10.21 4.91 6.86
N ARG A 25 -11.16 4.44 6.06
CA ARG A 25 -10.89 3.92 4.72
C ARG A 25 -10.30 5.01 3.83
N GLU A 26 -10.90 6.19 3.85
CA GLU A 26 -10.50 7.35 3.05
C GLU A 26 -9.09 7.81 3.44
N SER A 27 -8.78 7.80 4.74
CA SER A 27 -7.43 8.06 5.24
C SER A 27 -6.42 7.06 4.69
N LEU A 28 -6.72 5.75 4.75
CA LEU A 28 -5.85 4.71 4.21
C LEU A 28 -5.61 4.86 2.70
N GLU A 29 -6.65 5.15 1.92
CA GLU A 29 -6.51 5.41 0.47
C GLU A 29 -5.65 6.66 0.18
N ALA A 30 -5.57 7.61 1.11
CA ALA A 30 -4.80 8.84 0.96
C ALA A 30 -3.31 8.70 1.32
N TRP A 31 -2.96 8.01 2.42
CA TRP A 31 -1.58 7.99 2.92
C TRP A 31 -0.84 6.68 2.69
N LEU A 32 -1.54 5.54 2.59
CA LEU A 32 -0.92 4.23 2.45
C LEU A 32 -0.29 3.99 1.07
N PRO A 33 -0.86 4.48 -0.06
CA PRO A 33 -0.27 4.24 -1.37
C PRO A 33 1.14 4.85 -1.48
N PRO A 34 2.13 4.07 -1.96
CA PRO A 34 3.44 4.62 -2.27
C PRO A 34 3.34 5.72 -3.33
N ALA A 35 4.35 6.61 -3.34
CA ALA A 35 4.47 7.61 -4.39
C ALA A 35 4.47 6.96 -5.79
N GLY A 36 3.77 7.57 -6.74
CA GLY A 36 3.59 7.01 -8.09
C GLY A 36 2.48 5.97 -8.21
N MET A 37 1.71 5.71 -7.14
CA MET A 37 0.56 4.83 -7.15
C MET A 37 -0.71 5.52 -6.64
N ARG A 38 -1.87 5.00 -7.03
CA ARG A 38 -3.16 5.23 -6.35
C ARG A 38 -3.59 3.93 -5.67
N GLY A 39 -4.12 4.03 -4.45
CA GLY A 39 -4.75 2.91 -3.76
C GLY A 39 -6.27 3.02 -3.77
N ARG A 40 -6.94 1.88 -3.79
CA ARG A 40 -8.39 1.77 -3.56
C ARG A 40 -8.68 0.57 -2.66
N ILE A 41 -9.43 0.80 -1.58
CA ILE A 41 -9.89 -0.28 -0.71
C ILE A 41 -11.13 -0.94 -1.35
N GLU A 42 -11.05 -2.25 -1.57
CA GLU A 42 -12.16 -3.07 -2.09
C GLU A 42 -12.89 -3.82 -0.97
N ARG A 43 -12.19 -4.17 0.10
CA ARG A 43 -12.76 -4.79 1.31
C ARG A 43 -12.21 -4.12 2.55
N TRP A 44 -13.08 -3.89 3.52
CA TRP A 44 -12.75 -3.20 4.76
C TRP A 44 -13.55 -3.79 5.92
N ASP A 45 -12.86 -4.46 6.86
CA ASP A 45 -13.43 -4.93 8.12
C ASP A 45 -12.48 -4.59 9.28
N PRO A 46 -12.61 -3.37 9.87
CA PRO A 46 -11.72 -2.85 10.91
C PRO A 46 -12.07 -3.39 12.30
N ARG A 47 -12.25 -4.70 12.41
CA ARG A 47 -12.48 -5.39 13.68
C ARG A 47 -11.33 -6.34 13.95
N PRO A 48 -11.07 -6.70 15.21
CA PRO A 48 -10.14 -7.78 15.52
C PRO A 48 -10.53 -9.08 14.79
N GLY A 49 -9.59 -9.69 14.08
CA GLY A 49 -9.80 -10.85 13.21
C GLY A 49 -10.41 -10.51 11.84
N GLY A 50 -10.68 -9.23 11.59
CA GLY A 50 -11.09 -8.72 10.28
C GLY A 50 -9.88 -8.49 9.36
N GLY A 51 -10.12 -7.87 8.21
CA GLY A 51 -9.06 -7.60 7.24
C GLY A 51 -9.49 -6.62 6.17
N PHE A 52 -8.56 -6.33 5.27
CA PHE A 52 -8.78 -5.42 4.17
C PHE A 52 -8.16 -5.93 2.88
N ARG A 53 -8.66 -5.40 1.77
CA ARG A 53 -8.07 -5.57 0.44
C ARG A 53 -7.88 -4.20 -0.18
N MET A 54 -6.65 -3.87 -0.55
CA MET A 54 -6.31 -2.70 -1.33
C MET A 54 -5.84 -3.10 -2.73
N VAL A 55 -6.28 -2.36 -3.74
CA VAL A 55 -5.71 -2.39 -5.09
C VAL A 55 -4.85 -1.16 -5.28
N LEU A 56 -3.55 -1.36 -5.51
CA LEU A 56 -2.60 -0.33 -5.90
C LEU A 56 -2.51 -0.32 -7.43
N THR A 57 -2.69 0.86 -8.02
CA THR A 57 -2.60 1.09 -9.46
C THR A 57 -1.44 2.04 -9.72
N TYR A 58 -0.50 1.64 -10.57
CA TYR A 58 0.57 2.54 -11.00
C TYR A 58 -0.04 3.71 -11.76
N LEU A 59 0.34 4.91 -11.36
CA LEU A 59 0.07 6.11 -12.14
C LEU A 59 1.12 6.13 -13.22
N ASP A 60 0.72 5.78 -14.44
CA ASP A 60 1.61 5.61 -15.59
C ASP A 60 2.71 6.68 -15.57
N SER A 61 3.91 6.24 -15.22
CA SER A 61 5.12 6.98 -15.46
C SER A 61 5.31 6.89 -16.97
N VAL A 62 5.07 7.98 -17.67
CA VAL A 62 5.52 8.12 -19.05
C VAL A 62 6.99 7.70 -19.09
N GLY A 63 7.28 6.73 -19.96
CA GLY A 63 8.39 5.80 -19.80
C GLY A 63 9.77 6.44 -19.65
N LEU A 64 10.36 6.26 -18.48
CA LEU A 64 11.80 6.34 -18.28
C LEU A 64 12.31 5.12 -17.51
N ILE A 65 11.80 3.93 -17.87
CA ILE A 65 12.63 2.74 -17.78
C ILE A 65 13.12 2.46 -19.20
N ARG A 66 14.37 2.86 -19.49
CA ARG A 66 15.05 2.50 -20.74
C ARG A 66 15.41 1.01 -20.68
N PHE A 67 14.44 0.15 -20.97
CA PHE A 67 14.74 -1.19 -21.48
C PHE A 67 14.69 -1.11 -23.00
N ASP A 68 15.78 -1.49 -23.65
CA ASP A 68 15.96 -1.49 -25.10
C ASP A 68 15.11 -2.58 -25.79
N ARG A 69 13.79 -2.49 -25.65
CA ARG A 69 12.86 -3.39 -26.33
C ARG A 69 11.56 -2.66 -26.65
N HIS A 70 11.16 -2.76 -27.91
CA HIS A 70 10.03 -2.08 -28.51
C HIS A 70 8.75 -2.13 -27.64
N PRO A 71 8.01 -1.00 -27.52
CA PRO A 71 6.75 -0.97 -26.80
C PRO A 71 5.67 -1.76 -27.56
N ARG A 72 5.09 -2.79 -26.94
CA ARG A 72 3.82 -3.35 -27.39
C ARG A 72 2.70 -2.42 -26.92
N SER A 73 2.03 -1.74 -27.86
CA SER A 73 0.83 -0.96 -27.57
C SER A 73 -0.26 -1.85 -26.96
N GLY A 74 -0.79 -1.47 -25.79
CA GLY A 74 -1.95 -2.12 -25.16
C GLY A 74 -1.72 -2.70 -23.76
N ALA A 75 -0.61 -2.36 -23.08
CA ALA A 75 -0.43 -2.79 -21.69
C ALA A 75 -1.48 -2.10 -20.78
N ARG A 76 -2.37 -2.88 -20.18
CA ARG A 76 -3.22 -2.39 -19.08
C ARG A 76 -2.29 -1.90 -17.96
N PRO A 77 -2.66 -0.82 -17.23
CA PRO A 77 -1.90 -0.41 -16.06
C PRO A 77 -1.73 -1.60 -15.12
N ARG A 78 -0.49 -1.83 -14.69
CA ARG A 78 -0.20 -2.90 -13.73
C ARG A 78 -0.96 -2.60 -12.44
N LYS A 79 -1.47 -3.65 -11.80
CA LYS A 79 -2.19 -3.56 -10.53
C LYS A 79 -1.55 -4.52 -9.56
N ASP A 80 -1.29 -4.04 -8.36
CA ASP A 80 -0.77 -4.83 -7.26
C ASP A 80 -1.87 -4.90 -6.19
N VAL A 81 -2.23 -6.11 -5.78
CA VAL A 81 -3.26 -6.33 -4.76
C VAL A 81 -2.56 -6.63 -3.45
N HIS A 82 -2.92 -5.89 -2.42
CA HIS A 82 -2.48 -6.15 -1.07
C HIS A 82 -3.68 -6.59 -0.23
N ASP A 83 -3.62 -7.80 0.30
CA ASP A 83 -4.56 -8.30 1.31
C ASP A 83 -3.85 -8.19 2.67
N GLY A 84 -4.47 -7.53 3.64
CA GLY A 84 -3.92 -7.37 5.00
C GLY A 84 -4.92 -7.79 6.06
N ALA A 85 -4.45 -8.43 7.13
CA ALA A 85 -5.27 -8.85 8.27
C ALA A 85 -5.14 -7.87 9.44
N HIS A 86 -6.24 -7.66 10.17
CA HIS A 86 -6.28 -6.88 11.41
C HIS A 86 -6.47 -7.82 12.60
N GLY A 87 -5.36 -8.40 13.07
CA GLY A 87 -5.36 -9.26 14.25
C GLY A 87 -4.70 -10.59 13.97
N GLU A 88 -3.74 -10.90 14.85
CA GLU A 88 -2.75 -11.97 14.83
C GLU A 88 -1.48 -11.66 14.02
N GLU A 89 -0.34 -11.84 14.67
CA GLU A 89 1.01 -11.65 14.11
C GLU A 89 1.13 -12.38 12.78
N GLU A 90 1.11 -11.67 11.66
CA GLU A 90 1.62 -12.24 10.41
C GLU A 90 2.28 -11.20 9.51
N THR A 91 3.47 -11.59 9.10
CA THR A 91 4.49 -10.90 8.34
C THR A 91 4.01 -10.52 6.94
N ALA A 92 3.48 -9.29 6.79
CA ALA A 92 3.26 -8.70 5.47
C ALA A 92 4.59 -8.14 4.92
N SER A 93 5.27 -8.97 4.12
CA SER A 93 6.45 -8.61 3.31
C SER A 93 6.09 -7.53 2.27
N SER A 94 6.53 -6.29 2.47
CA SER A 94 6.41 -5.21 1.48
C SER A 94 7.79 -4.89 0.90
N PRO A 95 8.12 -5.27 -0.34
CA PRO A 95 9.43 -4.99 -0.89
C PRO A 95 9.56 -3.51 -1.27
N LEU A 96 10.70 -2.95 -0.82
CA LEU A 96 11.38 -1.78 -1.34
C LEU A 96 10.73 -0.39 -1.20
N VAL A 97 11.22 0.33 -0.19
CA VAL A 97 11.81 1.66 -0.39
C VAL A 97 13.14 1.72 0.37
N HIS A 98 14.24 1.55 -0.36
CA HIS A 98 15.55 2.03 0.08
C HIS A 98 16.01 3.06 -0.95
N ALA A 99 16.24 4.27 -0.42
CA ALA A 99 17.14 5.34 -0.87
C ALA A 99 17.11 5.76 -2.35
#